data_AF-A0AAW0QB30-F1
#
_entry.id   AF-A0AAW0QB30-F1
#
_cell.length_a   1.000
_cell.length_b   1.000
_cell.length_c   1.000
_cell.angle_alpha   90.00
_cell.angle_beta   90.00
_cell.angle_gamma   90.00
#
_symmetry.space_group_name_H-M   'P 1'
#
loop_
_entity.id
_entity.type
_entity.pdbx_description
1 polymer ?
#
loop_
_entity_poly.entity_id
_entity_poly.type
_entity_poly.pdbx_seq_one_letter_code
_entity_poly.pdbx_strand_id
1 'polypeptide(L)'
;MASAVANRAIGAIVGSAVADAAAQPLHWVYDLQKLQSLLDQDPKPEFRAESANPFYKVQTGQQSCYGDQAYVLLESLSECGGLDVEDLKKRTLKSFAPRPQLPIDGPWRHASLKSFIRNVDEGKEITGCETDCQIDGIAKIAPIVAFYAGKPEMLEKVEDAIRVTQNYDPCVAETLAAARFLEHYILHGPDPNALNVVIDQLSLPGAFQAALHGVLTATQFEQAIRDTMSCGGCTCSRGSFIGACLGAQSWLAFGDSNMSSKGGKQTRISDRKGAGEEDEEQPLQAVLVADSFNRRFFPALLPLGNVAMIDYTLEFLTSTGVQETFVFCCWMAPKIKEHLLKSKWCRPTSPNTVHIITSELYRSLGMCSGMWTQSHLHRRKMEKNISVMTMVFKESSPGHKSRCEEDDIIVAMDSKSHRVLHYQKTQGLKKLQFPMNIFHSTSDKFEIRHDLLDCHISICSPQILGNQIHLHVTKDGYGVRVSNLLMYDSVSSDLVRRWVYPLTPESNFTDQKGRSCTYSRHNVYRESGVSLGHGSQMEENVLIGFDTSIGANCHISNSVIGNNCTIGDNVILDHAYIWNNVKIASDVTITQSVVCDRVVV
;
A
#
# COMPACT_ATOMS: atom_id res chain seq x y z
N MET A 1 4.50 12.65 39.34
CA MET A 1 4.93 12.72 37.92
C MET A 1 6.32 12.13 37.71
N ALA A 2 7.36 12.54 38.45
CA ALA A 2 8.72 12.00 38.30
C ALA A 2 8.82 10.47 38.49
N SER A 3 8.11 9.88 39.45
CA SER A 3 8.08 8.42 39.65
C SER A 3 7.41 7.66 38.51
N ALA A 4 6.42 8.27 37.83
CA ALA A 4 5.73 7.64 36.70
C ALA A 4 6.61 7.65 35.45
N VAL A 5 7.34 8.74 35.18
CA VAL A 5 8.30 8.81 34.06
C VAL A 5 9.44 7.82 34.25
N ALA A 6 10.01 7.73 35.45
CA ALA A 6 11.05 6.75 35.78
C ALA A 6 10.57 5.31 35.57
N ASN A 7 9.35 4.98 36.01
CA ASN A 7 8.75 3.67 35.79
C ASN A 7 8.57 3.34 34.31
N ARG A 8 8.17 4.32 33.49
CA ARG A 8 8.02 4.12 32.03
C ARG A 8 9.37 4.01 31.33
N ALA A 9 10.38 4.74 31.77
CA ALA A 9 11.76 4.61 31.30
C ALA A 9 12.32 3.20 31.59
N ILE A 10 12.09 2.68 32.80
CA ILE A 10 12.43 1.28 33.14
C ILE A 10 11.63 0.32 32.25
N GLY A 11 10.34 0.57 32.08
CA GLY A 11 9.47 -0.20 31.20
C GLY A 11 9.98 -0.27 29.77
N ALA A 12 10.48 0.84 29.22
CA ALA A 12 11.06 0.87 27.89
C ALA A 12 12.30 -0.04 27.78
N ILE A 13 13.21 0.05 28.74
CA ILE A 13 14.45 -0.75 28.74
C ILE A 13 14.13 -2.25 28.88
N VAL A 14 13.31 -2.60 29.88
CA VAL A 14 12.96 -4.00 30.15
C VAL A 14 12.10 -4.58 29.03
N GLY A 15 11.11 -3.83 28.54
CA GLY A 15 10.27 -4.26 27.44
C GLY A 15 11.08 -4.52 26.17
N SER A 16 12.08 -3.69 25.89
CA SER A 16 13.02 -3.91 24.78
C SER A 16 13.81 -5.21 24.93
N ALA A 17 14.39 -5.44 26.11
CA ALA A 17 15.19 -6.64 26.40
C ALA A 17 14.36 -7.94 26.39
N VAL A 18 13.15 -7.91 26.94
CA VAL A 18 12.24 -9.06 26.93
C VAL A 18 11.79 -9.40 25.51
N ALA A 19 11.47 -8.39 24.71
CA ALA A 19 11.05 -8.58 23.33
C ALA A 19 12.16 -9.14 22.44
N ASP A 20 13.40 -8.68 22.63
CA ASP A 20 14.57 -9.21 21.93
C ASP A 20 14.78 -10.70 22.24
N ALA A 21 14.81 -11.06 23.53
CA ALA A 21 14.97 -12.44 24.00
C ALA A 21 13.81 -13.35 23.56
N ALA A 22 12.57 -12.83 23.52
CA ALA A 22 11.41 -13.56 23.05
C ALA A 22 11.49 -13.87 21.54
N ALA A 23 11.97 -12.91 20.74
CA ALA A 23 12.03 -13.00 19.28
C ALA A 23 13.29 -13.70 18.74
N GLN A 24 14.35 -13.79 19.56
CA GLN A 24 15.65 -14.38 19.23
C GLN A 24 15.56 -15.77 18.55
N PRO A 25 14.70 -16.72 18.98
CA PRO A 25 14.67 -18.05 18.39
C PRO A 25 14.22 -18.10 16.91
N LEU A 26 13.47 -17.10 16.43
CA LEU A 26 13.03 -17.00 15.03
C LEU A 26 13.76 -15.89 14.26
N HIS A 27 14.82 -15.34 14.84
CA HIS A 27 15.56 -14.25 14.25
C HIS A 27 16.18 -14.63 12.90
N TRP A 28 16.02 -13.74 11.91
CA TRP A 28 16.52 -13.88 10.54
C TRP A 28 15.98 -15.10 9.77
N VAL A 29 14.80 -15.61 10.14
CA VAL A 29 14.06 -16.57 9.31
C VAL A 29 13.33 -15.81 8.19
N TYR A 30 13.92 -15.75 7.00
CA TYR A 30 13.35 -15.05 5.84
C TYR A 30 12.46 -15.93 4.94
N ASP A 31 12.60 -17.25 5.04
CA ASP A 31 11.77 -18.20 4.29
C ASP A 31 10.38 -18.29 4.94
N LEU A 32 9.38 -17.69 4.29
CA LEU A 32 8.02 -17.62 4.79
C LEU A 32 7.32 -18.98 4.82
N GLN A 33 7.68 -19.92 3.93
CA GLN A 33 7.09 -21.27 3.95
C GLN A 33 7.64 -22.07 5.13
N LYS A 34 8.95 -21.98 5.37
CA LYS A 34 9.58 -22.57 6.55
C LYS A 34 9.03 -21.94 7.84
N LEU A 35 8.90 -20.62 7.87
CA LEU A 35 8.31 -19.91 9.01
C LEU A 35 6.88 -20.39 9.27
N GLN A 36 6.03 -20.45 8.24
CA GLN A 36 4.66 -20.92 8.39
C GLN A 36 4.63 -22.35 8.96
N SER A 37 5.48 -23.26 8.48
CA SER A 37 5.56 -24.62 9.02
C SER A 37 5.96 -24.68 10.50
N LEU A 38 6.77 -23.71 10.97
CA LEU A 38 7.18 -23.61 12.37
C LEU A 38 6.05 -23.05 13.25
N LEU A 39 5.29 -22.09 12.73
CA LEU A 39 4.13 -21.48 13.40
C LEU A 39 2.92 -22.43 13.44
N ASP A 40 2.75 -23.27 12.42
CA ASP A 40 1.71 -24.30 12.39
C ASP A 40 1.93 -25.37 13.47
N GLN A 41 3.20 -25.66 13.79
CA GLN A 41 3.57 -26.59 14.87
C GLN A 41 3.44 -25.94 16.25
N ASP A 42 3.79 -24.67 16.37
CA ASP A 42 3.71 -23.91 17.62
C ASP A 42 3.23 -22.47 17.36
N PRO A 43 1.95 -22.18 17.61
CA PRO A 43 1.36 -20.85 17.37
C PRO A 43 1.80 -19.79 18.39
N LYS A 44 2.60 -20.15 19.40
CA LYS A 44 3.16 -19.23 20.41
C LYS A 44 4.69 -19.28 20.35
N PRO A 45 5.29 -18.67 19.32
CA PRO A 45 6.71 -18.86 19.03
C PRO A 45 7.65 -18.08 19.97
N GLU A 46 7.14 -17.20 20.83
CA GLU A 46 7.95 -16.48 21.81
C GLU A 46 8.65 -17.45 22.77
N PHE A 47 9.94 -17.23 23.01
CA PHE A 47 10.76 -18.13 23.84
C PHE A 47 10.71 -19.60 23.40
N ARG A 48 10.67 -19.84 22.08
CA ARG A 48 10.72 -21.20 21.52
C ARG A 48 11.92 -21.97 22.08
N ALA A 49 11.68 -23.19 22.57
CA ALA A 49 12.71 -24.03 23.21
C ALA A 49 13.86 -24.41 22.25
N GLU A 50 13.54 -24.66 20.98
CA GLU A 50 14.53 -24.91 19.93
C GLU A 50 14.61 -23.72 18.97
N SER A 51 15.77 -23.06 18.93
CA SER A 51 16.03 -21.97 18.00
C SER A 51 15.96 -22.44 16.54
N ALA A 52 15.14 -21.77 15.73
CA ALA A 52 15.06 -21.97 14.29
C ALA A 52 15.87 -20.93 13.50
N ASN A 53 16.62 -20.07 14.21
CA ASN A 53 17.52 -19.10 13.61
C ASN A 53 18.59 -19.81 12.74
N PRO A 54 18.73 -19.43 11.46
CA PRO A 54 19.63 -20.11 10.54
C PRO A 54 21.10 -19.65 10.63
N PHE A 55 21.40 -18.60 11.40
CA PHE A 55 22.69 -17.94 11.44
C PHE A 55 23.41 -18.06 12.78
N TYR A 56 22.69 -18.12 13.91
CA TYR A 56 23.32 -18.34 15.20
C TYR A 56 22.41 -19.10 16.16
N LYS A 57 23.02 -19.83 17.10
CA LYS A 57 22.31 -20.50 18.18
C LYS A 57 22.81 -19.98 19.53
N VAL A 58 21.90 -19.37 20.28
CA VAL A 58 22.07 -19.05 21.71
C VAL A 58 20.96 -19.72 22.49
N GLN A 59 21.15 -19.87 23.80
CA GLN A 59 20.13 -20.43 24.68
C GLN A 59 18.90 -19.52 24.68
N THR A 60 17.72 -20.09 24.51
CA THR A 60 16.44 -19.37 24.56
C THR A 60 16.33 -18.57 25.85
N GLY A 61 15.93 -17.30 25.72
CA GLY A 61 15.88 -16.32 26.82
C GLY A 61 17.14 -15.47 26.94
N GLN A 62 18.23 -15.80 26.23
CA GLN A 62 19.37 -14.91 26.05
C GLN A 62 19.10 -13.84 25.00
N GLN A 63 19.86 -12.75 25.05
CA GLN A 63 19.77 -11.65 24.10
C GLN A 63 20.39 -12.04 22.74
N SER A 64 19.91 -11.36 21.70
CA SER A 64 20.54 -11.30 20.39
C SER A 64 21.69 -10.28 20.40
N CYS A 65 22.40 -10.18 19.28
CA CYS A 65 23.41 -9.13 19.08
C CYS A 65 22.85 -7.70 19.22
N TYR A 66 21.54 -7.52 19.02
CA TYR A 66 20.88 -6.22 19.20
C TYR A 66 20.68 -5.90 20.68
N GLY A 67 20.13 -6.86 21.44
CA GLY A 67 19.99 -6.76 22.90
C GLY A 67 21.33 -6.55 23.60
N ASP A 68 22.38 -7.27 23.18
CA ASP A 68 23.73 -7.10 23.75
C ASP A 68 24.31 -5.70 23.47
N GLN A 69 24.04 -5.09 22.32
CA GLN A 69 24.44 -3.71 22.06
C GLN A 69 23.66 -2.71 22.92
N ALA A 70 22.36 -2.93 23.10
CA ALA A 70 21.55 -2.11 23.98
C ALA A 70 22.08 -2.21 25.44
N TYR A 71 22.48 -3.40 25.88
CA TYR A 71 23.08 -3.60 27.18
C TYR A 71 24.42 -2.86 27.34
N VAL A 72 25.31 -2.94 26.34
CA VAL A 72 26.59 -2.20 26.34
C VAL A 72 26.36 -0.69 26.42
N LEU A 73 25.36 -0.18 25.68
CA LEU A 73 24.97 1.24 25.75
C LEU A 73 24.43 1.61 27.13
N LEU A 74 23.58 0.77 27.72
CA LEU A 74 23.04 0.97 29.06
C LEU A 74 24.13 1.00 30.13
N GLU A 75 25.10 0.08 30.06
CA GLU A 75 26.23 0.01 30.99
C GLU A 75 27.11 1.25 30.89
N SER A 76 27.46 1.68 29.68
CA SER A 76 28.24 2.90 29.43
C SER A 76 27.53 4.14 29.99
N LEU A 77 26.23 4.31 29.71
CA LEU A 77 25.43 5.42 30.24
C LEU A 77 25.39 5.42 31.78
N SER A 78 25.24 4.23 32.38
CA SER A 78 25.14 4.08 33.84
C SER A 78 26.46 4.37 34.55
N GLU A 79 27.59 3.95 34.00
CA GLU A 79 28.91 4.15 34.61
C GLU A 79 29.47 5.56 34.37
N CYS A 80 29.26 6.11 33.17
CA CYS A 80 29.77 7.44 32.80
C CYS A 80 28.85 8.60 33.24
N GLY A 81 27.60 8.32 33.64
CA GLY A 81 26.63 9.35 34.00
C GLY A 81 26.13 10.18 32.81
N GLY A 82 26.31 9.69 31.59
CA GLY A 82 25.99 10.34 30.32
C GLY A 82 26.63 9.59 29.15
N LEU A 83 26.36 10.03 27.92
CA LEU A 83 26.98 9.44 26.74
C LEU A 83 28.45 9.85 26.64
N ASP A 84 29.34 8.88 26.75
CA ASP A 84 30.75 8.98 26.38
C ASP A 84 31.01 8.10 25.14
N VAL A 85 31.21 8.74 23.99
CA VAL A 85 31.40 8.05 22.70
C VAL A 85 32.65 7.18 22.70
N GLU A 86 33.71 7.59 23.38
CA GLU A 86 34.97 6.85 23.42
C GLU A 86 34.90 5.65 24.37
N ASP A 87 34.20 5.79 25.50
CA ASP A 87 33.87 4.65 26.37
C ASP A 87 32.95 3.65 25.64
N LEU A 88 31.91 4.13 24.95
CA LEU A 88 30.99 3.30 24.18
C LEU A 88 31.73 2.53 23.07
N LYS A 89 32.64 3.17 22.34
CA LYS A 89 33.52 2.51 21.35
C LYS A 89 34.35 1.40 22.00
N LYS A 90 35.01 1.70 23.14
CA LYS A 90 35.85 0.72 23.86
C LYS A 90 35.05 -0.48 24.37
N ARG A 91 33.88 -0.26 24.96
CA ARG A 91 33.01 -1.36 25.45
C ARG A 91 32.43 -2.18 24.31
N THR A 92 32.03 -1.53 23.22
CA THR A 92 31.56 -2.22 22.01
C THR A 92 32.68 -3.07 21.42
N LEU A 93 33.90 -2.54 21.31
CA LEU A 93 35.06 -3.32 20.86
C LEU A 93 35.36 -4.48 21.82
N LYS A 94 35.39 -4.24 23.14
CA LYS A 94 35.62 -5.29 24.14
C LYS A 94 34.58 -6.43 24.07
N SER A 95 33.33 -6.09 23.82
CA SER A 95 32.22 -7.05 23.81
C SER A 95 32.07 -7.82 22.49
N PHE A 96 32.42 -7.19 21.35
CA PHE A 96 32.17 -7.75 20.02
C PHE A 96 33.42 -8.05 19.17
N ALA A 97 34.61 -7.57 19.55
CA ALA A 97 35.86 -7.80 18.80
C ALA A 97 36.50 -9.17 19.05
N PRO A 98 36.63 -9.67 20.30
CA PRO A 98 37.01 -11.06 20.51
C PRO A 98 35.96 -11.94 19.83
N ARG A 99 36.37 -12.90 18.98
CA ARG A 99 35.45 -13.98 18.61
C ARG A 99 35.14 -14.72 19.91
N PRO A 100 33.90 -14.73 20.40
CA PRO A 100 33.65 -15.31 21.70
C PRO A 100 34.10 -16.78 21.71
N GLN A 101 34.88 -17.18 22.70
CA GLN A 101 34.96 -18.58 23.15
C GLN A 101 33.73 -18.87 24.03
N LEU A 102 32.55 -18.59 23.49
CA LEU A 102 31.23 -18.99 24.01
C LEU A 102 30.57 -19.82 22.90
N PRO A 103 29.65 -20.74 23.21
CA PRO A 103 29.12 -21.73 22.26
C PRO A 103 28.10 -21.10 21.28
N ILE A 104 28.48 -20.03 20.58
CA ILE A 104 27.67 -19.40 19.54
C ILE A 104 28.09 -20.04 18.21
N ASP A 105 27.30 -21.00 17.76
CA ASP A 105 27.49 -21.65 16.47
C ASP A 105 26.92 -20.76 15.35
N GLY A 106 27.80 -20.10 14.58
CA GLY A 106 27.46 -19.33 13.37
C GLY A 106 27.64 -17.79 13.44
N PRO A 107 27.38 -17.05 12.35
CA PRO A 107 27.54 -15.60 12.27
C PRO A 107 26.50 -14.81 13.10
N TRP A 108 26.86 -14.51 14.36
CA TRP A 108 26.02 -13.71 15.29
C TRP A 108 26.05 -12.19 15.06
N ARG A 109 27.14 -11.64 14.49
CA ARG A 109 27.28 -10.19 14.26
C ARG A 109 26.60 -9.73 12.96
N HIS A 110 25.80 -8.67 13.02
CA HIS A 110 25.23 -8.00 11.85
C HIS A 110 26.27 -7.12 11.13
N ALA A 111 25.88 -6.54 9.99
CA ALA A 111 26.78 -5.87 9.07
C ALA A 111 27.45 -4.62 9.69
N SER A 112 26.69 -3.74 10.34
CA SER A 112 27.24 -2.55 10.96
C SER A 112 28.26 -2.83 12.07
N LEU A 113 28.08 -3.86 12.90
CA LEU A 113 29.10 -4.29 13.88
C LEU A 113 30.38 -4.80 13.23
N LYS A 114 30.28 -5.55 12.13
CA LYS A 114 31.47 -6.03 11.39
C LYS A 114 32.25 -4.86 10.79
N SER A 115 31.55 -3.90 10.20
CA SER A 115 32.16 -2.68 9.66
C SER A 115 32.78 -1.82 10.76
N PHE A 116 32.12 -1.69 11.91
CA PHE A 116 32.65 -0.98 13.08
C PHE A 116 34.02 -1.52 13.50
N ILE A 117 34.11 -2.84 13.74
CA ILE A 117 35.36 -3.48 14.19
C ILE A 117 36.46 -3.26 13.15
N ARG A 118 36.16 -3.48 11.86
CA ARG A 118 37.12 -3.23 10.78
C ARG A 118 37.61 -1.77 10.77
N ASN A 119 36.70 -0.80 10.89
CA ASN A 119 37.06 0.62 10.86
C ASN A 119 37.92 1.02 12.08
N VAL A 120 37.66 0.43 13.25
CA VAL A 120 38.49 0.63 14.44
C VAL A 120 39.87 -0.01 14.28
N ASP A 121 39.94 -1.22 13.75
CA ASP A 121 41.22 -1.91 13.47
C ASP A 121 42.07 -1.14 12.43
N GLU A 122 41.42 -0.48 11.47
CA GLU A 122 42.04 0.40 10.47
C GLU A 122 42.41 1.80 11.02
N GLY A 123 42.07 2.11 12.27
CA GLY A 123 42.37 3.40 12.91
C GLY A 123 41.58 4.59 12.34
N LYS A 124 40.39 4.34 11.76
CA LYS A 124 39.52 5.41 11.24
C LYS A 124 38.86 6.20 12.36
N GLU A 125 38.76 7.51 12.16
CA GLU A 125 38.04 8.43 13.07
C GLU A 125 36.52 8.18 13.06
N ILE A 126 35.95 8.01 11.86
CA ILE A 126 34.56 7.61 11.66
C ILE A 126 34.47 6.08 11.68
N THR A 127 33.83 5.54 12.71
CA THR A 127 33.78 4.09 12.93
C THR A 127 32.52 3.44 12.37
N GLY A 128 31.43 4.19 12.20
CA GLY A 128 30.15 3.64 11.72
C GLY A 128 30.15 3.16 10.26
N CYS A 129 29.23 2.26 9.93
CA CYS A 129 29.06 1.73 8.58
C CYS A 129 28.30 2.72 7.67
N GLU A 130 28.88 3.10 6.53
CA GLU A 130 28.29 4.06 5.57
C GLU A 130 27.27 3.45 4.60
N THR A 131 27.22 2.13 4.50
CA THR A 131 26.43 1.41 3.46
C THR A 131 25.28 0.59 4.04
N ASP A 132 25.20 0.47 5.36
CA ASP A 132 24.18 -0.34 6.02
C ASP A 132 22.87 0.43 6.14
N CYS A 133 21.86 0.00 5.39
CA CYS A 133 20.52 0.58 5.36
C CYS A 133 19.51 -0.13 6.29
N GLN A 134 19.99 -0.97 7.22
CA GLN A 134 19.13 -1.68 8.17
C GLN A 134 18.81 -0.84 9.42
N ILE A 135 17.73 -1.20 10.11
CA ILE A 135 17.23 -0.51 11.32
C ILE A 135 18.00 -0.85 12.61
N ASP A 136 19.31 -1.11 12.53
CA ASP A 136 20.12 -1.57 13.67
C ASP A 136 20.17 -0.55 14.81
N GLY A 137 20.17 0.76 14.48
CA GLY A 137 20.14 1.86 15.43
C GLY A 137 18.89 1.81 16.32
N ILE A 138 17.72 1.60 15.72
CA ILE A 138 16.41 1.54 16.39
C ILE A 138 16.36 0.43 17.45
N ALA A 139 17.04 -0.69 17.21
CA ALA A 139 17.00 -1.84 18.12
C ALA A 139 17.64 -1.56 19.50
N LYS A 140 18.49 -0.54 19.60
CA LYS A 140 19.31 -0.26 20.80
C LYS A 140 19.10 1.12 21.42
N ILE A 141 18.15 1.92 20.94
CA ILE A 141 17.95 3.29 21.45
C ILE A 141 17.28 3.37 22.82
N ALA A 142 16.64 2.30 23.31
CA ALA A 142 15.84 2.37 24.54
C ALA A 142 16.59 2.93 25.76
N PRO A 143 17.84 2.52 26.07
CA PRO A 143 18.61 3.05 27.19
C PRO A 143 18.91 4.55 27.08
N ILE A 144 19.35 5.01 25.90
CA ILE A 144 19.75 6.40 25.71
C ILE A 144 18.55 7.35 25.68
N VAL A 145 17.44 6.92 25.07
CA VAL A 145 16.19 7.68 25.10
C VAL A 145 15.65 7.74 26.52
N ALA A 146 15.68 6.63 27.27
CA ALA A 146 15.28 6.60 28.67
C ALA A 146 16.12 7.54 29.55
N PHE A 147 17.43 7.65 29.30
CA PHE A 147 18.35 8.50 30.08
C PHE A 147 18.20 10.00 29.78
N TYR A 148 17.88 10.34 28.52
CA TYR A 148 17.78 11.72 28.05
C TYR A 148 16.34 12.20 27.79
N ALA A 149 15.32 11.40 28.06
CA ALA A 149 13.92 11.78 27.84
C ALA A 149 13.58 13.13 28.50
N GLY A 150 13.05 14.06 27.71
CA GLY A 150 12.67 15.40 28.14
C GLY A 150 13.83 16.40 28.18
N LYS A 151 15.05 16.01 27.80
CA LYS A 151 16.20 16.91 27.68
C LYS A 151 16.38 17.39 26.24
N PRO A 152 16.71 18.66 26.00
CA PRO A 152 16.86 19.20 24.64
C PRO A 152 17.97 18.50 23.85
N GLU A 153 19.03 18.03 24.52
CA GLU A 153 20.15 17.32 23.91
C GLU A 153 19.87 15.85 23.53
N MET A 154 18.66 15.32 23.78
CA MET A 154 18.35 13.90 23.58
C MET A 154 18.67 13.40 22.17
N LEU A 155 18.24 14.13 21.14
CA LEU A 155 18.47 13.72 19.75
C LEU A 155 19.94 13.75 19.35
N GLU A 156 20.68 14.76 19.80
CA GLU A 156 22.12 14.87 19.55
C GLU A 156 22.84 13.65 20.13
N LYS A 157 22.53 13.28 21.38
CA LYS A 157 23.13 12.11 22.04
C LYS A 157 22.72 10.80 21.37
N VAL A 158 21.47 10.68 20.93
CA VAL A 158 21.02 9.52 20.15
C VAL A 158 21.82 9.38 18.85
N GLU A 159 22.00 10.47 18.10
CA GLU A 159 22.78 10.49 16.86
C GLU A 159 24.23 10.07 17.11
N ASP A 160 24.90 10.68 18.09
CA ASP A 160 26.28 10.37 18.47
C ASP A 160 26.46 8.87 18.78
N ALA A 161 25.53 8.27 19.54
CA ALA A 161 25.58 6.85 19.90
C ALA A 161 25.37 5.91 18.71
N ILE A 162 24.50 6.28 17.75
CA ILE A 162 24.25 5.46 16.56
C ILE A 162 25.44 5.51 15.61
N ARG A 163 26.01 6.70 15.42
CA ARG A 163 27.16 6.96 14.53
C ARG A 163 28.42 6.19 14.91
N VAL A 164 28.51 5.70 16.15
CA VAL A 164 29.54 4.71 16.54
C VAL A 164 29.53 3.49 15.63
N THR A 165 28.36 2.97 15.26
CA THR A 165 28.22 1.72 14.47
C THR A 165 27.59 1.90 13.10
N GLN A 166 26.77 2.93 12.87
CA GLN A 166 26.10 3.21 11.60
C GLN A 166 26.24 4.68 11.22
N ASN A 167 26.79 4.94 10.03
CA ASN A 167 27.02 6.29 9.52
C ASN A 167 26.28 6.54 8.19
N TYR A 168 25.12 5.92 8.02
CA TYR A 168 24.24 6.13 6.85
C TYR A 168 23.10 7.08 7.24
N ASP A 169 23.11 8.30 6.71
CA ASP A 169 22.24 9.40 7.16
C ASP A 169 20.74 9.08 7.14
N PRO A 170 20.18 8.39 6.13
CA PRO A 170 18.77 7.98 6.19
C PRO A 170 18.42 7.12 7.40
N CYS A 171 19.28 6.15 7.77
CA CYS A 171 19.04 5.30 8.93
C CYS A 171 19.21 6.05 10.26
N VAL A 172 20.12 7.02 10.31
CA VAL A 172 20.26 7.91 11.47
C VAL A 172 18.97 8.72 11.64
N ALA A 173 18.47 9.34 10.57
CA ALA A 173 17.22 10.09 10.60
C ALA A 173 16.02 9.25 11.04
N GLU A 174 15.89 8.01 10.55
CA GLU A 174 14.87 7.06 10.98
C GLU A 174 14.96 6.76 12.48
N THR A 175 16.18 6.56 12.98
CA THR A 175 16.39 6.24 14.38
C THR A 175 16.10 7.44 15.29
N LEU A 176 16.38 8.66 14.84
CA LEU A 176 15.99 9.89 15.54
C LEU A 176 14.46 10.04 15.59
N ALA A 177 13.74 9.65 14.53
CA ALA A 177 12.27 9.57 14.53
C ALA A 177 11.77 8.60 15.61
N ALA A 178 12.34 7.40 15.63
CA ALA A 178 12.02 6.36 16.60
C ALA A 178 12.28 6.82 18.04
N ALA A 179 13.36 7.56 18.25
CA ALA A 179 13.72 8.13 19.55
C ALA A 179 12.69 9.15 20.04
N ARG A 180 12.20 10.06 19.18
CA ARG A 180 11.10 10.98 19.56
C ARG A 180 9.83 10.23 19.92
N PHE A 181 9.51 9.18 19.18
CA PHE A 181 8.32 8.40 19.45
C PHE A 181 8.40 7.66 20.79
N LEU A 182 9.55 7.06 21.09
CA LEU A 182 9.78 6.41 22.38
C LEU A 182 9.82 7.41 23.53
N GLU A 183 10.45 8.57 23.35
CA GLU A 183 10.48 9.66 24.32
C GLU A 183 9.05 10.10 24.68
N HIS A 184 8.18 10.27 23.68
CA HIS A 184 6.78 10.65 23.89
C HIS A 184 6.07 9.69 24.85
N TYR A 185 6.18 8.38 24.64
CA TYR A 185 5.58 7.40 25.54
C TYR A 185 6.21 7.39 26.94
N ILE A 186 7.52 7.63 27.05
CA ILE A 186 8.19 7.72 28.35
C ILE A 186 7.67 8.94 29.13
N LEU A 187 7.50 10.08 28.46
CA LEU A 187 7.06 11.32 29.10
C LEU A 187 5.55 11.34 29.38
N HIS A 188 4.74 10.86 28.45
CA HIS A 188 3.28 11.04 28.45
C HIS A 188 2.50 9.76 28.75
N GLY A 189 3.12 8.59 28.63
CA GLY A 189 2.43 7.30 28.73
C GLY A 189 1.62 6.99 27.47
N PRO A 190 0.62 6.08 27.55
CA PRO A 190 -0.21 5.71 26.40
C PRO A 190 -0.91 6.93 25.81
N ASP A 191 -0.58 7.27 24.57
CA ASP A 191 -1.22 8.36 23.84
C ASP A 191 -1.56 7.89 22.42
N PRO A 192 -2.85 7.77 22.07
CA PRO A 192 -3.28 7.37 20.73
C PRO A 192 -2.92 8.42 19.66
N ASN A 193 -2.52 9.64 20.04
CA ASN A 193 -2.08 10.70 19.15
C ASN A 193 -0.55 10.88 19.12
N ALA A 194 0.22 10.00 19.78
CA ALA A 194 1.69 10.06 19.79
C ALA A 194 2.29 10.15 18.39
N LEU A 195 1.61 9.56 17.41
CA LEU A 195 2.00 9.59 16.01
C LEU A 195 1.93 11.00 15.40
N ASN A 196 0.89 11.77 15.74
CA ASN A 196 0.69 13.13 15.21
C ASN A 196 1.74 14.11 15.74
N VAL A 197 2.26 13.88 16.95
CA VAL A 197 3.32 14.71 17.56
C VAL A 197 4.66 14.53 16.83
N VAL A 198 4.89 13.37 16.21
CA VAL A 198 6.18 12.99 15.61
C VAL A 198 6.17 13.01 14.08
N ILE A 199 5.02 12.74 13.42
CA ILE A 199 4.90 12.71 11.95
C ILE A 199 5.07 14.09 11.30
N ASP A 200 4.71 15.18 11.98
CA ASP A 200 4.91 16.54 11.44
C ASP A 200 6.39 16.86 11.14
N GLN A 201 7.32 16.01 11.56
CA GLN A 201 8.75 16.24 11.44
C GLN A 201 9.47 15.34 10.43
N LEU A 202 8.94 14.19 9.97
CA LEU A 202 9.76 13.19 9.22
C LEU A 202 9.00 12.30 8.20
N SER A 203 9.70 11.91 7.13
CA SER A 203 9.27 10.92 6.11
C SER A 203 9.91 9.54 6.38
N LEU A 204 9.12 8.45 6.43
CA LEU A 204 9.52 7.19 7.08
C LEU A 204 9.55 5.94 6.15
N PRO A 205 10.62 5.11 6.17
CA PRO A 205 10.74 3.84 5.41
C PRO A 205 9.98 2.62 5.98
N GLY A 206 9.84 1.58 5.15
CA GLY A 206 8.90 0.46 5.37
C GLY A 206 9.16 -0.45 6.58
N ALA A 207 10.42 -0.69 6.98
CA ALA A 207 10.72 -1.52 8.16
C ALA A 207 10.32 -0.83 9.47
N PHE A 208 10.51 0.50 9.54
CA PHE A 208 10.05 1.32 10.64
C PHE A 208 8.52 1.47 10.64
N GLN A 209 7.88 1.58 9.46
CA GLN A 209 6.41 1.55 9.34
C GLN A 209 5.80 0.27 9.93
N ALA A 210 6.42 -0.90 9.70
CA ALA A 210 5.96 -2.16 10.28
C ALA A 210 6.12 -2.20 11.81
N ALA A 211 7.23 -1.68 12.34
CA ALA A 211 7.44 -1.57 13.78
C ALA A 211 6.45 -0.58 14.43
N LEU A 212 6.21 0.55 13.78
CA LEU A 212 5.25 1.58 14.19
C LEU A 212 3.81 1.06 14.17
N HIS A 213 3.44 0.29 13.14
CA HIS A 213 2.16 -0.42 13.09
C HIS A 213 1.99 -1.35 14.30
N GLY A 214 3.01 -2.14 14.65
CA GLY A 214 2.98 -3.00 15.83
C GLY A 214 2.74 -2.23 17.14
N VAL A 215 3.41 -1.08 17.32
CA VAL A 215 3.20 -0.22 18.50
C VAL A 215 1.80 0.38 18.57
N LEU A 216 1.23 0.79 17.43
CA LEU A 216 -0.05 1.47 17.35
C LEU A 216 -1.26 0.53 17.38
N THR A 217 -1.10 -0.72 16.96
CA THR A 217 -2.21 -1.69 16.84
C THR A 217 -2.28 -2.67 17.99
N ALA A 218 -1.16 -2.95 18.67
CA ALA A 218 -1.15 -3.95 19.72
C ALA A 218 -1.62 -3.37 21.07
N THR A 219 -2.66 -3.97 21.63
CA THR A 219 -3.15 -3.67 22.98
C THR A 219 -2.47 -4.50 24.07
N GLN A 220 -1.73 -5.55 23.67
CA GLN A 220 -1.08 -6.50 24.57
C GLN A 220 0.34 -6.81 24.09
N PHE A 221 1.30 -6.75 25.02
CA PHE A 221 2.73 -6.96 24.75
C PHE A 221 3.00 -8.28 24.02
N GLU A 222 2.47 -9.39 24.53
CA GLU A 222 2.69 -10.73 23.95
C GLU A 222 2.22 -10.82 22.50
N GLN A 223 1.02 -10.30 22.21
CA GLN A 223 0.45 -10.38 20.87
C GLN A 223 1.28 -9.56 19.87
N ALA A 224 1.76 -8.38 20.27
CA ALA A 224 2.62 -7.54 19.43
C ALA A 224 3.90 -8.26 19.00
N ILE A 225 4.52 -8.98 19.95
CA ILE A 225 5.73 -9.76 19.69
C ILE A 225 5.42 -10.95 18.79
N ARG A 226 4.32 -11.68 19.03
CA ARG A 226 3.88 -12.79 18.17
C ARG A 226 3.62 -12.35 16.73
N ASP A 227 2.92 -11.23 16.55
CA ASP A 227 2.60 -10.69 15.23
C ASP A 227 3.89 -10.29 14.49
N THR A 228 4.84 -9.68 15.21
CA THR A 228 6.16 -9.33 14.67
C THR A 228 6.95 -10.56 14.24
N MET A 229 6.92 -11.62 15.06
CA MET A 229 7.59 -12.89 14.77
C MET A 229 6.96 -13.61 13.58
N SER A 230 5.64 -13.51 13.42
CA SER A 230 4.88 -14.15 12.34
C SER A 230 5.22 -13.58 10.96
N CYS A 231 5.75 -12.36 10.91
CA CYS A 231 6.18 -11.69 9.67
C CYS A 231 7.60 -12.11 9.21
N GLY A 232 8.37 -12.86 10.00
CA GLY A 232 9.72 -13.33 9.65
C GLY A 232 10.76 -12.21 9.49
N GLY A 233 12.01 -12.55 9.15
CA GLY A 233 13.09 -11.59 8.92
C GLY A 233 13.77 -11.08 10.19
N CYS A 234 14.12 -9.78 10.25
CA CYS A 234 14.78 -9.18 11.41
C CYS A 234 13.75 -8.92 12.53
N THR A 235 13.36 -9.99 13.22
CA THR A 235 12.33 -9.98 14.28
C THR A 235 12.83 -9.33 15.56
N CYS A 236 14.09 -9.56 15.95
CA CYS A 236 14.71 -8.94 17.13
C CYS A 236 14.71 -7.41 17.03
N SER A 237 15.22 -6.82 15.94
CA SER A 237 15.29 -5.35 15.83
C SER A 237 13.93 -4.65 15.92
N ARG A 238 12.90 -5.19 15.24
CA ARG A 238 11.52 -4.68 15.34
C ARG A 238 10.92 -4.97 16.70
N GLY A 239 11.14 -6.16 17.24
CA GLY A 239 10.67 -6.58 18.56
C GLY A 239 11.21 -5.69 19.67
N SER A 240 12.51 -5.39 19.68
CA SER A 240 13.15 -4.51 20.67
C SER A 240 12.51 -3.13 20.73
N PHE A 241 12.16 -2.55 19.57
CA PHE A 241 11.50 -1.24 19.53
C PHE A 241 10.04 -1.30 19.96
N ILE A 242 9.28 -2.28 19.45
CA ILE A 242 7.88 -2.49 19.84
C ILE A 242 7.78 -2.73 21.34
N GLY A 243 8.66 -3.59 21.86
CA GLY A 243 8.78 -3.90 23.27
C GLY A 243 9.13 -2.67 24.10
N ALA A 244 10.00 -1.79 23.61
CA ALA A 244 10.31 -0.54 24.30
C ALA A 244 9.09 0.39 24.41
N CYS A 245 8.34 0.58 23.31
CA CYS A 245 7.17 1.44 23.33
C CYS A 245 6.03 0.85 24.17
N LEU A 246 5.75 -0.45 24.07
CA LEU A 246 4.70 -1.09 24.87
C LEU A 246 5.09 -1.22 26.35
N GLY A 247 6.38 -1.44 26.62
CA GLY A 247 6.92 -1.40 27.96
C GLY A 247 6.73 -0.02 28.60
N ALA A 248 7.05 1.05 27.89
CA ALA A 248 6.79 2.42 28.36
C ALA A 248 5.31 2.71 28.62
N GLN A 249 4.41 2.07 27.87
CA GLN A 249 2.96 2.27 28.00
C GLN A 249 2.34 1.46 29.15
N SER A 250 2.76 0.20 29.32
CA SER A 250 2.05 -0.78 30.16
C SER A 250 2.76 -1.15 31.47
N TRP A 251 3.97 -0.65 31.74
CA TRP A 251 4.77 -1.06 32.91
C TRP A 251 4.06 -0.92 34.28
N LEU A 252 3.13 0.04 34.42
CA LEU A 252 2.35 0.21 35.65
C LEU A 252 1.42 -0.98 35.97
N ALA A 253 1.16 -1.88 35.02
CA ALA A 253 0.33 -3.07 35.23
C ALA A 253 1.10 -4.31 35.74
N PHE A 254 2.43 -4.35 35.60
CA PHE A 254 3.24 -5.50 36.01
C PHE A 254 3.78 -5.42 37.45
N GLY A 255 3.74 -4.24 38.07
CA GLY A 255 4.29 -4.00 39.41
C GLY A 255 3.42 -4.47 40.59
N ASP A 256 2.17 -4.88 40.36
CA ASP A 256 1.19 -5.14 41.43
C ASP A 256 0.55 -6.54 41.40
N SER A 257 1.07 -7.48 40.61
CA SER A 257 0.55 -8.86 40.60
C SER A 257 1.27 -9.74 41.64
N ASN A 258 0.96 -9.52 42.91
CA ASN A 258 1.10 -10.57 43.92
C ASN A 258 -0.18 -11.43 43.89
N MET A 259 0.01 -12.74 43.90
CA MET A 259 -1.01 -13.81 43.85
C MET A 259 -2.38 -13.44 44.44
N SER A 260 -3.43 -13.41 43.62
CA SER A 260 -4.71 -14.07 43.93
C SER A 260 -5.72 -13.97 42.79
N SER A 261 -6.21 -15.14 42.40
CA SER A 261 -7.47 -15.33 41.68
C SER A 261 -8.61 -14.54 42.33
N LYS A 262 -9.41 -13.82 41.53
CA LYS A 262 -10.88 -13.76 41.66
C LYS A 262 -11.49 -12.94 40.52
N GLY A 263 -12.51 -13.51 39.90
CA GLY A 263 -13.37 -12.83 38.94
C GLY A 263 -14.24 -11.74 39.59
N GLY A 264 -14.67 -10.78 38.77
CA GLY A 264 -15.56 -9.71 39.23
C GLY A 264 -16.04 -8.78 38.12
N LYS A 265 -17.27 -9.07 37.64
CA LYS A 265 -18.35 -8.18 37.18
C LYS A 265 -18.04 -6.95 36.30
N GLN A 266 -18.60 -7.02 35.08
CA GLN A 266 -18.91 -5.84 34.25
C GLN A 266 -19.94 -4.94 34.95
N THR A 267 -19.60 -3.67 35.14
CA THR A 267 -20.53 -2.62 35.55
C THR A 267 -20.94 -1.82 34.32
N ARG A 268 -22.24 -1.82 34.01
CA ARG A 268 -22.87 -0.93 33.02
C ARG A 268 -22.76 0.52 33.51
N ILE A 269 -22.20 1.41 32.70
CA ILE A 269 -22.35 2.85 32.85
C ILE A 269 -23.58 3.28 32.05
N SER A 270 -24.49 3.95 32.74
CA SER A 270 -25.76 4.49 32.24
C SER A 270 -25.56 5.68 31.30
N ASP A 271 -26.33 5.67 30.22
CA ASP A 271 -26.46 6.74 29.23
C ASP A 271 -26.79 8.10 29.87
N ARG A 272 -26.01 9.12 29.52
CA ARG A 272 -26.45 10.52 29.57
C ARG A 272 -26.58 11.03 28.14
N LYS A 273 -27.83 11.32 27.75
CA LYS A 273 -28.18 12.05 26.53
C LYS A 273 -27.50 13.43 26.56
N GLY A 274 -26.51 13.63 25.70
CA GLY A 274 -26.03 14.93 25.24
C GLY A 274 -26.79 15.32 23.98
N ALA A 275 -27.14 16.61 23.89
CA ALA A 275 -27.93 17.21 22.82
C ALA A 275 -27.27 17.06 21.44
N GLY A 276 -28.10 17.01 20.40
CA GLY A 276 -27.69 16.77 19.00
C GLY A 276 -26.67 17.79 18.51
N GLU A 277 -25.54 17.27 18.04
CA GLU A 277 -24.69 17.91 17.05
C GLU A 277 -25.26 17.55 15.67
N GLU A 278 -25.47 18.55 14.81
CA GLU A 278 -25.85 18.33 13.42
C GLU A 278 -24.70 17.61 12.72
N ASP A 279 -24.96 16.41 12.18
CA ASP A 279 -23.99 15.63 11.40
C ASP A 279 -23.57 16.44 10.16
N GLU A 280 -22.38 17.06 10.19
CA GLU A 280 -21.75 17.58 8.98
C GLU A 280 -21.43 16.39 8.05
N GLU A 281 -22.18 16.28 6.96
CA GLU A 281 -22.06 15.23 5.96
C GLU A 281 -20.65 15.25 5.36
N GLN A 282 -19.85 14.24 5.69
CA GLN A 282 -18.42 14.31 5.45
C GLN A 282 -18.11 14.02 3.97
N PRO A 283 -17.12 14.69 3.34
CA PRO A 283 -16.88 14.60 1.90
C PRO A 283 -16.52 13.19 1.47
N LEU A 284 -17.16 12.68 0.42
CA LEU A 284 -16.83 11.40 -0.21
C LEU A 284 -15.52 11.56 -1.00
N GLN A 285 -14.54 10.72 -0.69
CA GLN A 285 -13.21 10.77 -1.30
C GLN A 285 -12.92 9.50 -2.10
N ALA A 286 -12.07 9.63 -3.12
CA ALA A 286 -11.58 8.50 -3.90
C ALA A 286 -10.07 8.53 -4.12
N VAL A 287 -9.49 7.35 -4.26
CA VAL A 287 -8.10 7.16 -4.68
C VAL A 287 -8.07 6.56 -6.06
N LEU A 288 -7.42 7.25 -6.99
CA LEU A 288 -7.19 6.77 -8.34
C LEU A 288 -5.71 6.44 -8.52
N VAL A 289 -5.42 5.16 -8.71
CA VAL A 289 -4.07 4.74 -9.10
C VAL A 289 -3.99 4.77 -10.62
N ALA A 290 -3.36 5.82 -11.16
CA ALA A 290 -3.22 6.04 -12.60
C ALA A 290 -2.05 5.25 -13.22
N ASP A 291 -1.32 4.47 -12.43
CA ASP A 291 -0.25 3.61 -12.91
C ASP A 291 -0.64 2.13 -12.77
N SER A 292 -0.57 1.37 -13.86
CA SER A 292 -0.73 -0.07 -13.79
C SER A 292 0.66 -0.69 -13.68
N PHE A 293 1.02 -1.17 -12.49
CA PHE A 293 2.33 -1.80 -12.23
C PHE A 293 2.54 -3.13 -12.97
N ASN A 294 1.62 -3.51 -13.86
CA ASN A 294 1.80 -4.62 -14.79
C ASN A 294 2.56 -4.15 -16.03
N ARG A 295 3.65 -4.84 -16.40
CA ARG A 295 4.51 -4.52 -17.56
C ARG A 295 3.86 -4.70 -18.93
N ARG A 296 2.53 -4.87 -19.00
CA ARG A 296 1.83 -5.26 -20.23
C ARG A 296 1.35 -4.07 -21.05
N PHE A 297 0.72 -3.12 -20.38
CA PHE A 297 0.03 -2.01 -21.04
C PHE A 297 0.03 -0.82 -20.09
N PHE A 298 0.42 0.36 -20.57
CA PHE A 298 0.46 1.60 -19.80
C PHE A 298 -0.81 2.41 -20.09
N PRO A 299 -1.92 2.19 -19.35
CA PRO A 299 -3.24 2.42 -19.93
C PRO A 299 -3.74 3.85 -19.75
N ALA A 300 -3.32 4.57 -18.70
CA ALA A 300 -4.08 5.73 -18.20
C ALA A 300 -4.30 6.86 -19.22
N LEU A 301 -3.36 7.08 -20.14
CA LEU A 301 -3.47 8.10 -21.19
C LEU A 301 -3.83 7.54 -22.58
N LEU A 302 -4.08 6.24 -22.69
CA LEU A 302 -4.46 5.67 -23.98
C LEU A 302 -5.87 6.12 -24.36
N PRO A 303 -6.09 6.50 -25.62
CA PRO A 303 -7.40 6.97 -26.07
C PRO A 303 -8.36 5.80 -26.21
N LEU A 304 -9.55 5.93 -25.63
CA LEU A 304 -10.72 5.11 -25.84
C LEU A 304 -11.81 6.01 -26.43
N GLY A 305 -12.15 5.82 -27.71
CA GLY A 305 -13.06 6.74 -28.41
C GLY A 305 -12.58 8.20 -28.36
N ASN A 306 -11.30 8.43 -28.68
CA ASN A 306 -10.65 9.76 -28.72
C ASN A 306 -10.53 10.52 -27.39
N VAL A 307 -10.89 9.88 -26.27
CA VAL A 307 -10.76 10.41 -24.91
C VAL A 307 -9.84 9.51 -24.08
N ALA A 308 -8.98 10.08 -23.22
CA ALA A 308 -8.08 9.28 -22.41
C ALA A 308 -8.84 8.45 -21.34
N MET A 309 -8.40 7.22 -21.07
CA MET A 309 -9.06 6.35 -20.08
C MET A 309 -9.18 6.96 -18.67
N ILE A 310 -8.23 7.81 -18.27
CA ILE A 310 -8.30 8.54 -16.99
C ILE A 310 -9.52 9.46 -16.89
N ASP A 311 -9.95 10.07 -17.99
CA ASP A 311 -11.09 10.99 -18.01
C ASP A 311 -12.42 10.26 -17.81
N TYR A 312 -12.57 9.03 -18.35
CA TYR A 312 -13.73 8.18 -18.07
C TYR A 312 -13.84 7.82 -16.59
N THR A 313 -12.70 7.56 -15.95
CA THR A 313 -12.67 7.21 -14.54
C THR A 313 -13.03 8.42 -13.67
N LEU A 314 -12.51 9.60 -13.99
CA LEU A 314 -12.84 10.84 -13.28
C LEU A 314 -14.30 11.26 -13.49
N GLU A 315 -14.86 11.04 -14.68
CA GLU A 315 -16.29 11.26 -14.92
C GLU A 315 -17.15 10.31 -14.09
N PHE A 316 -16.79 9.01 -14.05
CA PHE A 316 -17.47 8.04 -13.20
C PHE A 316 -17.44 8.45 -11.71
N LEU A 317 -16.27 8.80 -11.17
CA LEU A 317 -16.13 9.24 -9.78
C LEU A 317 -16.96 10.50 -9.50
N THR A 318 -16.94 11.46 -10.42
CA THR A 318 -17.71 12.70 -10.29
C THR A 318 -19.22 12.43 -10.33
N SER A 319 -19.69 11.58 -11.23
CA SER A 319 -21.10 11.18 -11.32
C SER A 319 -21.59 10.39 -10.11
N THR A 320 -20.66 9.72 -9.41
CA THR A 320 -20.94 9.00 -8.15
C THR A 320 -21.04 9.96 -6.94
N GLY A 321 -20.71 11.25 -7.12
CA GLY A 321 -20.74 12.26 -6.06
C GLY A 321 -19.45 12.35 -5.24
N VAL A 322 -18.32 11.85 -5.77
CA VAL A 322 -17.01 12.03 -5.14
C VAL A 322 -16.60 13.50 -5.23
N GLN A 323 -16.24 14.07 -4.08
CA GLN A 323 -15.90 15.49 -3.94
C GLN A 323 -14.39 15.74 -4.00
N GLU A 324 -13.57 14.78 -3.56
CA GLU A 324 -12.10 14.85 -3.66
C GLU A 324 -11.52 13.55 -4.22
N THR A 325 -10.66 13.65 -5.24
CA THR A 325 -9.98 12.50 -5.84
C THR A 325 -8.46 12.66 -5.76
N PHE A 326 -7.77 11.65 -5.23
CA PHE A 326 -6.32 11.61 -5.16
C PHE A 326 -5.75 10.73 -6.26
N VAL A 327 -5.03 11.32 -7.22
CA VAL A 327 -4.44 10.63 -8.36
C VAL A 327 -2.96 10.34 -8.10
N PHE A 328 -2.61 9.07 -7.99
CA PHE A 328 -1.22 8.60 -7.85
C PHE A 328 -0.66 8.18 -9.21
N CYS A 329 0.49 8.72 -9.64
CA CYS A 329 1.06 8.46 -10.98
C CYS A 329 2.60 8.42 -11.02
N CYS A 330 3.26 7.25 -11.18
CA CYS A 330 4.73 7.12 -11.01
C CYS A 330 5.41 7.39 -12.34
N TRP A 331 5.08 6.54 -13.29
CA TRP A 331 5.69 6.49 -14.60
C TRP A 331 5.05 7.53 -15.51
N MET A 332 5.89 8.30 -16.22
CA MET A 332 5.45 9.43 -17.05
C MET A 332 4.52 10.43 -16.31
N ALA A 333 4.67 10.57 -14.99
CA ALA A 333 3.90 11.48 -14.15
C ALA A 333 3.77 12.91 -14.72
N PRO A 334 4.83 13.51 -15.33
CA PRO A 334 4.72 14.83 -15.94
C PRO A 334 3.66 14.90 -17.06
N LYS A 335 3.54 13.87 -17.88
CA LYS A 335 2.55 13.82 -18.97
C LYS A 335 1.13 13.67 -18.45
N ILE A 336 0.93 12.83 -17.43
CA ILE A 336 -0.38 12.65 -16.78
C ILE A 336 -0.80 13.95 -16.10
N LYS A 337 0.12 14.59 -15.38
CA LYS A 337 -0.11 15.89 -14.74
C LYS A 337 -0.46 16.96 -15.76
N GLU A 338 0.28 17.06 -16.87
CA GLU A 338 0.00 18.01 -17.93
C GLU A 338 -1.39 17.80 -18.57
N HIS A 339 -1.77 16.55 -18.83
CA HIS A 339 -3.10 16.21 -19.34
C HIS A 339 -4.21 16.64 -18.38
N LEU A 340 -4.09 16.27 -17.09
CA LEU A 340 -5.08 16.60 -16.07
C LEU A 340 -5.21 18.10 -15.81
N LEU A 341 -4.10 18.84 -15.76
CA LEU A 341 -4.12 20.29 -15.57
C LEU A 341 -4.86 21.04 -16.70
N LYS A 342 -4.84 20.50 -17.93
CA LYS A 342 -5.60 21.05 -19.07
C LYS A 342 -7.06 20.59 -19.11
N SER A 343 -7.39 19.51 -18.39
CA SER A 343 -8.73 18.92 -18.37
C SER A 343 -9.73 19.78 -17.60
N LYS A 344 -11.03 19.45 -17.72
CA LYS A 344 -12.07 20.12 -16.93
C LYS A 344 -11.96 19.86 -15.42
N TRP A 345 -11.28 18.78 -15.03
CA TRP A 345 -11.21 18.29 -13.65
C TRP A 345 -10.37 19.15 -12.71
N CYS A 346 -9.39 19.89 -13.25
CA CYS A 346 -8.59 20.85 -12.48
C CYS A 346 -9.14 22.28 -12.53
N ARG A 347 -10.33 22.50 -13.13
CA ARG A 347 -10.98 23.83 -13.12
C ARG A 347 -11.62 24.07 -11.74
N PRO A 348 -11.61 25.32 -11.24
CA PRO A 348 -12.26 25.66 -9.96
C PRO A 348 -13.77 25.39 -9.92
N THR A 349 -14.41 25.23 -11.08
CA THR A 349 -15.84 24.95 -11.23
C THR A 349 -16.17 23.45 -11.16
N SER A 350 -15.16 22.57 -11.09
CA SER A 350 -15.37 21.12 -11.01
C SER A 350 -15.95 20.76 -9.63
N PRO A 351 -17.02 19.94 -9.56
CA PRO A 351 -17.55 19.46 -8.27
C PRO A 351 -16.63 18.44 -7.59
N ASN A 352 -15.68 17.87 -8.34
CA ASN A 352 -14.67 16.94 -7.83
C ASN A 352 -13.28 17.59 -7.91
N THR A 353 -12.64 17.80 -6.77
CA THR A 353 -11.29 18.38 -6.66
C THR A 353 -10.24 17.29 -6.83
N VAL A 354 -9.40 17.43 -7.86
CA VAL A 354 -8.36 16.44 -8.17
C VAL A 354 -7.00 16.85 -7.60
N HIS A 355 -6.46 16.01 -6.73
CA HIS A 355 -5.11 16.14 -6.16
C HIS A 355 -4.14 15.19 -6.84
N ILE A 356 -3.12 15.74 -7.49
CA ILE A 356 -2.13 14.93 -8.23
C ILE A 356 -0.92 14.69 -7.34
N ILE A 357 -0.69 13.43 -6.97
CA ILE A 357 0.44 12.98 -6.16
C ILE A 357 1.44 12.25 -7.05
N THR A 358 2.67 12.77 -7.08
CA THR A 358 3.78 12.22 -7.87
C THR A 358 4.91 11.80 -6.93
N SER A 359 5.38 10.57 -7.04
CA SER A 359 6.60 10.08 -6.39
C SER A 359 7.19 8.96 -7.22
N GLU A 360 8.52 8.90 -7.29
CA GLU A 360 9.25 7.87 -8.03
C GLU A 360 9.48 6.60 -7.18
N LEU A 361 9.05 6.63 -5.92
CA LEU A 361 9.33 5.58 -4.93
C LEU A 361 8.24 4.50 -4.88
N TYR A 362 7.04 4.72 -5.43
CA TYR A 362 5.99 3.70 -5.42
C TYR A 362 6.09 2.77 -6.62
N ARG A 363 6.24 1.48 -6.33
CA ARG A 363 6.25 0.41 -7.33
C ARG A 363 5.13 -0.62 -7.12
N SER A 364 4.20 -0.36 -6.20
CA SER A 364 3.09 -1.27 -5.91
C SER A 364 1.84 -0.55 -5.38
N LEU A 365 0.67 -1.16 -5.60
CA LEU A 365 -0.62 -0.70 -5.10
C LEU A 365 -0.66 -0.58 -3.57
N GLY A 366 0.02 -1.48 -2.86
CA GLY A 366 0.08 -1.46 -1.39
C GLY A 366 0.75 -0.20 -0.83
N MET A 367 1.77 0.33 -1.53
CA MET A 367 2.44 1.58 -1.14
C MET A 367 1.53 2.80 -1.36
N CYS A 368 0.77 2.83 -2.45
CA CYS A 368 -0.21 3.91 -2.72
C CYS A 368 -1.36 3.89 -1.69
N SER A 369 -1.87 2.69 -1.38
CA SER A 369 -2.94 2.51 -0.39
C SER A 369 -2.50 2.93 1.01
N GLY A 370 -1.30 2.51 1.45
CA GLY A 370 -0.77 2.88 2.77
C GLY A 370 -0.57 4.39 2.97
N MET A 371 -0.11 5.12 1.94
CA MET A 371 0.02 6.58 2.00
C MET A 371 -1.34 7.29 2.07
N TRP A 372 -2.36 6.80 1.35
CA TRP A 372 -3.70 7.38 1.46
C TRP A 372 -4.30 7.13 2.86
N THR A 373 -4.15 5.92 3.41
CA THR A 373 -4.59 5.63 4.78
C THR A 373 -3.92 6.60 5.77
N GLN A 374 -2.63 6.93 5.59
CA GLN A 374 -1.91 7.92 6.40
C GLN A 374 -2.46 9.36 6.23
N SER A 375 -2.75 9.82 5.01
CA SER A 375 -3.33 11.14 4.75
C SER A 375 -4.79 11.27 5.25
N HIS A 376 -5.54 10.16 5.23
CA HIS A 376 -6.94 10.13 5.64
C HIS A 376 -7.11 9.92 7.15
N LEU A 377 -6.19 9.20 7.83
CA LEU A 377 -6.14 9.06 9.29
C LEU A 377 -6.02 10.42 10.00
N HIS A 378 -5.38 11.40 9.34
CA HIS A 378 -5.19 12.76 9.84
C HIS A 378 -6.52 13.55 9.97
N ARG A 379 -7.62 13.11 9.34
CA ARG A 379 -8.87 13.89 9.25
C ARG A 379 -10.07 13.38 10.07
N ARG A 380 -10.09 12.19 10.71
CA ARG A 380 -11.30 11.73 11.46
C ARG A 380 -11.07 10.87 12.70
N LYS A 381 -11.87 11.18 13.73
CA LYS A 381 -12.17 10.37 14.93
C LYS A 381 -13.52 9.65 14.77
N MET A 382 -13.58 8.47 15.39
CA MET A 382 -14.77 7.71 15.80
C MET A 382 -15.79 7.32 14.71
N GLU A 383 -15.80 6.02 14.38
CA GLU A 383 -17.02 5.24 14.13
C GLU A 383 -16.66 3.76 14.31
N LYS A 384 -17.59 2.93 14.84
CA LYS A 384 -17.40 1.49 15.03
C LYS A 384 -17.99 0.74 13.83
N ASN A 385 -17.27 0.67 12.71
CA ASN A 385 -17.71 -0.10 11.55
C ASN A 385 -16.78 -1.31 11.30
N ILE A 386 -17.39 -2.50 11.21
CA ILE A 386 -16.74 -3.82 11.23
C ILE A 386 -16.33 -4.30 9.82
N SER A 387 -16.77 -3.62 8.76
CA SER A 387 -16.44 -3.96 7.36
C SER A 387 -15.28 -3.12 6.86
N VAL A 388 -14.18 -3.76 6.44
CA VAL A 388 -12.96 -3.07 5.98
C VAL A 388 -12.99 -2.72 4.50
N MET A 389 -13.62 -3.56 3.68
CA MET A 389 -13.65 -3.39 2.24
C MET A 389 -14.90 -4.01 1.64
N THR A 390 -15.51 -3.32 0.68
CA THR A 390 -16.59 -3.84 -0.17
C THR A 390 -16.11 -3.85 -1.61
N MET A 391 -15.92 -5.05 -2.17
CA MET A 391 -15.53 -5.25 -3.56
C MET A 391 -16.76 -5.23 -4.46
N VAL A 392 -16.73 -4.42 -5.52
CA VAL A 392 -17.84 -4.33 -6.49
C VAL A 392 -17.54 -5.21 -7.70
N PHE A 393 -18.49 -6.10 -8.01
CA PHE A 393 -18.44 -7.00 -9.16
C PHE A 393 -19.64 -6.77 -10.07
N LYS A 394 -19.47 -7.06 -11.37
CA LYS A 394 -20.56 -7.10 -12.34
C LYS A 394 -20.91 -8.54 -12.68
N GLU A 395 -22.20 -8.86 -12.70
CA GLU A 395 -22.68 -10.16 -13.18
C GLU A 395 -22.43 -10.27 -14.71
N SER A 396 -21.69 -11.29 -15.13
CA SER A 396 -21.27 -11.52 -16.51
C SER A 396 -21.05 -13.02 -16.76
N SER A 397 -21.66 -13.55 -17.82
CA SER A 397 -21.57 -14.98 -18.15
C SER A 397 -20.12 -15.41 -18.46
N PRO A 398 -19.70 -16.62 -18.04
CA PRO A 398 -18.42 -17.20 -18.47
C PRO A 398 -18.33 -17.24 -20.00
N GLY A 399 -17.19 -16.82 -20.55
CA GLY A 399 -16.98 -16.74 -22.01
C GLY A 399 -17.53 -15.47 -22.69
N HIS A 400 -18.08 -14.51 -21.92
CA HIS A 400 -18.43 -13.20 -22.47
C HIS A 400 -17.18 -12.45 -22.97
N LYS A 401 -17.28 -11.69 -24.06
CA LYS A 401 -16.12 -11.00 -24.69
C LYS A 401 -15.42 -10.02 -23.76
N SER A 402 -16.18 -9.35 -22.89
CA SER A 402 -15.65 -8.44 -21.86
C SER A 402 -15.00 -9.16 -20.67
N ARG A 403 -14.85 -10.50 -20.70
CA ARG A 403 -14.05 -11.29 -19.74
C ARG A 403 -12.83 -11.86 -20.45
N CYS A 404 -11.66 -11.74 -19.82
CA CYS A 404 -10.43 -12.34 -20.30
C CYS A 404 -10.00 -13.47 -19.36
N GLU A 405 -9.56 -14.61 -19.90
CA GLU A 405 -9.11 -15.79 -19.14
C GLU A 405 -8.02 -15.47 -18.09
N GLU A 406 -7.22 -14.43 -18.32
CA GLU A 406 -6.12 -14.02 -17.43
C GLU A 406 -6.59 -13.24 -16.21
N ASP A 407 -7.68 -12.50 -16.34
CA ASP A 407 -8.32 -11.74 -15.26
C ASP A 407 -9.59 -12.43 -14.76
N ASP A 408 -9.78 -13.68 -15.19
CA ASP A 408 -10.94 -14.46 -14.83
C ASP A 408 -10.78 -14.99 -13.39
N ILE A 409 -11.88 -14.90 -12.64
CA ILE A 409 -11.86 -15.13 -11.20
C ILE A 409 -12.95 -16.11 -10.78
N ILE A 410 -12.76 -16.66 -9.59
CA ILE A 410 -13.80 -17.38 -8.88
C ILE A 410 -13.81 -16.94 -7.42
N VAL A 411 -15.02 -16.70 -6.92
CA VAL A 411 -15.24 -16.18 -5.57
C VAL A 411 -16.15 -17.15 -4.82
N ALA A 412 -15.75 -17.54 -3.62
CA ALA A 412 -16.64 -18.21 -2.67
C ALA A 412 -17.13 -17.19 -1.65
N MET A 413 -18.44 -17.12 -1.44
CA MET A 413 -19.07 -16.13 -0.58
C MET A 413 -20.16 -16.73 0.29
N ASP A 414 -20.47 -16.06 1.38
CA ASP A 414 -21.64 -16.33 2.22
C ASP A 414 -22.90 -15.74 1.57
N SER A 415 -23.92 -16.56 1.33
CA SER A 415 -25.15 -16.13 0.64
C SER A 415 -26.02 -15.16 1.44
N LYS A 416 -25.88 -15.10 2.78
CA LYS A 416 -26.67 -14.21 3.65
C LYS A 416 -25.95 -12.90 3.91
N SER A 417 -24.67 -12.97 4.26
CA SER A 417 -23.88 -11.78 4.61
C SER A 417 -23.20 -11.13 3.40
N HIS A 418 -23.15 -11.81 2.26
CA HIS A 418 -22.36 -11.40 1.09
C HIS A 418 -20.87 -11.19 1.40
N ARG A 419 -20.36 -11.85 2.44
CA ARG A 419 -18.94 -11.84 2.81
C ARG A 419 -18.14 -12.74 1.88
N VAL A 420 -16.99 -12.25 1.42
CA VAL A 420 -16.02 -13.02 0.65
C VAL A 420 -15.28 -13.98 1.59
N LEU A 421 -15.30 -15.27 1.27
CA LEU A 421 -14.63 -16.33 2.02
C LEU A 421 -13.36 -16.80 1.30
N HIS A 422 -13.38 -16.83 -0.04
CA HIS A 422 -12.24 -17.19 -0.87
C HIS A 422 -12.27 -16.40 -2.17
N TYR A 423 -11.11 -15.95 -2.62
CA TYR A 423 -10.92 -15.27 -3.90
C TYR A 423 -9.68 -15.85 -4.57
N GLN A 424 -9.81 -16.29 -5.82
CA GLN A 424 -8.69 -16.78 -6.61
C GLN A 424 -8.89 -16.50 -8.09
N LYS A 425 -7.79 -16.23 -8.81
CA LYS A 425 -7.76 -16.18 -10.27
C LYS A 425 -7.77 -17.59 -10.86
N THR A 426 -8.39 -17.77 -12.01
CA THR A 426 -8.52 -19.09 -12.68
C THR A 426 -7.45 -19.34 -13.74
N GLN A 427 -6.52 -18.40 -13.96
CA GLN A 427 -5.52 -18.44 -15.03
C GLN A 427 -4.75 -19.77 -15.07
N GLY A 428 -4.95 -20.55 -16.14
CA GLY A 428 -4.25 -21.81 -16.39
C GLY A 428 -4.69 -23.01 -15.52
N LEU A 429 -5.72 -22.86 -14.68
CA LEU A 429 -6.16 -23.89 -13.75
C LEU A 429 -7.35 -24.68 -14.32
N LYS A 430 -7.14 -25.98 -14.57
CA LYS A 430 -8.24 -26.93 -14.92
C LYS A 430 -9.00 -27.46 -13.71
N LYS A 431 -8.41 -27.33 -12.52
CA LYS A 431 -8.97 -27.78 -11.24
C LYS A 431 -8.76 -26.66 -10.22
N LEU A 432 -9.79 -26.41 -9.41
CA LEU A 432 -9.79 -25.37 -8.39
C LEU A 432 -9.75 -26.03 -7.02
N GLN A 433 -8.89 -25.53 -6.14
CA GLN A 433 -8.77 -26.02 -4.76
C GLN A 433 -9.37 -24.98 -3.83
N PHE A 434 -10.28 -25.44 -2.97
CA PHE A 434 -10.92 -24.61 -1.96
C PHE A 434 -10.48 -25.07 -0.57
N PRO A 435 -9.90 -24.19 0.25
CA PRO A 435 -9.55 -24.49 1.63
C PRO A 435 -10.77 -24.95 2.45
N MET A 436 -10.64 -25.99 3.28
CA MET A 436 -11.78 -26.52 4.05
C MET A 436 -12.29 -25.56 5.13
N ASN A 437 -11.47 -24.62 5.58
CA ASN A 437 -11.83 -23.61 6.58
C ASN A 437 -12.96 -22.67 6.11
N ILE A 438 -13.21 -22.54 4.80
CA ILE A 438 -14.35 -21.75 4.29
C ILE A 438 -15.70 -22.37 4.71
N PHE A 439 -15.74 -23.69 4.91
CA PHE A 439 -16.93 -24.42 5.33
C PHE A 439 -17.13 -24.45 6.86
N HIS A 440 -16.11 -24.02 7.63
CA HIS A 440 -16.19 -23.93 9.10
C HIS A 440 -16.74 -22.57 9.56
N SER A 441 -17.02 -21.65 8.64
CA SER A 441 -17.59 -20.35 8.98
C SER A 441 -19.04 -20.50 9.47
N THR A 442 -19.51 -19.59 10.32
CA THR A 442 -20.79 -19.63 11.05
C THR A 442 -22.07 -19.59 10.19
N SER A 443 -21.99 -19.70 8.86
CA SER A 443 -23.16 -19.59 7.98
C SER A 443 -23.58 -20.94 7.38
N ASP A 444 -24.89 -21.19 7.37
CA ASP A 444 -25.47 -22.44 6.87
C ASP A 444 -25.48 -22.54 5.32
N LYS A 445 -25.17 -21.46 4.60
CA LYS A 445 -25.28 -21.40 3.14
C LYS A 445 -24.18 -20.54 2.52
N PHE A 446 -23.37 -21.18 1.68
CA PHE A 446 -22.34 -20.54 0.86
C PHE A 446 -22.64 -20.73 -0.63
N GLU A 447 -22.10 -19.83 -1.45
CA GLU A 447 -22.22 -19.86 -2.91
C GLU A 447 -20.85 -19.66 -3.54
N ILE A 448 -20.57 -20.44 -4.59
CA ILE A 448 -19.37 -20.29 -5.40
C ILE A 448 -19.79 -19.69 -6.73
N ARG A 449 -19.26 -18.50 -7.04
CA ARG A 449 -19.61 -17.70 -8.21
C ARG A 449 -18.43 -17.63 -9.18
N HIS A 450 -18.70 -18.01 -10.43
CA HIS A 450 -17.77 -17.88 -11.55
C HIS A 450 -18.35 -17.02 -12.69
N ASP A 451 -19.46 -16.35 -12.44
CA ASP A 451 -20.17 -15.46 -13.36
C ASP A 451 -20.00 -13.98 -12.94
N LEU A 452 -18.91 -13.67 -12.24
CA LEU A 452 -18.60 -12.33 -11.76
C LEU A 452 -17.39 -11.79 -12.51
N LEU A 453 -17.52 -10.57 -13.02
CA LEU A 453 -16.45 -9.77 -13.59
C LEU A 453 -15.96 -8.77 -12.54
N ASP A 454 -14.65 -8.76 -12.29
CA ASP A 454 -14.02 -7.82 -11.37
C ASP A 454 -13.89 -6.43 -12.00
N CYS A 455 -14.62 -5.47 -11.44
CA CYS A 455 -14.56 -4.08 -11.90
C CYS A 455 -13.35 -3.34 -11.32
N HIS A 456 -12.67 -3.91 -10.32
CA HIS A 456 -11.60 -3.28 -9.53
C HIS A 456 -12.00 -1.94 -8.89
N ILE A 457 -13.28 -1.78 -8.57
CA ILE A 457 -13.80 -0.69 -7.76
C ILE A 457 -14.04 -1.29 -6.37
N SER A 458 -13.21 -0.91 -5.41
CA SER A 458 -13.32 -1.39 -4.02
C SER A 458 -13.51 -0.21 -3.08
N ILE A 459 -14.63 -0.19 -2.38
CA ILE A 459 -14.96 0.85 -1.40
C ILE A 459 -14.37 0.40 -0.07
N CYS A 460 -13.46 1.20 0.48
CA CYS A 460 -12.69 0.83 1.67
C CYS A 460 -12.99 1.80 2.81
N SER A 461 -13.08 1.29 4.04
CA SER A 461 -13.02 2.14 5.21
C SER A 461 -11.56 2.48 5.53
N PRO A 462 -11.26 3.70 6.04
CA PRO A 462 -9.91 4.03 6.50
C PRO A 462 -9.46 3.22 7.72
N GLN A 463 -10.41 2.58 8.43
CA GLN A 463 -10.12 1.66 9.51
C GLN A 463 -9.86 0.26 8.96
N ILE A 464 -8.81 -0.41 9.45
CA ILE A 464 -8.45 -1.80 9.12
C ILE A 464 -8.83 -2.75 10.28
N LEU A 465 -9.69 -2.31 11.20
CA LEU A 465 -10.02 -3.04 12.45
C LEU A 465 -10.98 -4.24 12.23
N GLY A 466 -11.46 -4.48 11.01
CA GLY A 466 -12.39 -5.57 10.70
C GLY A 466 -11.90 -6.52 9.60
N ASN A 467 -11.58 -7.77 9.94
CA ASN A 467 -11.05 -8.72 8.94
C ASN A 467 -12.10 -9.26 7.93
N GLN A 468 -13.17 -8.51 7.64
CA GLN A 468 -14.26 -8.96 6.78
C GLN A 468 -14.35 -8.12 5.51
N ILE A 469 -14.15 -8.79 4.38
CA ILE A 469 -14.34 -8.25 3.04
C ILE A 469 -15.73 -8.64 2.57
N HIS A 470 -16.53 -7.66 2.18
CA HIS A 470 -17.85 -7.85 1.60
C HIS A 470 -17.79 -7.72 0.08
N LEU A 471 -18.79 -8.30 -0.57
CA LEU A 471 -18.95 -8.25 -2.01
C LEU A 471 -20.32 -7.64 -2.34
N HIS A 472 -20.30 -6.73 -3.31
CA HIS A 472 -21.51 -6.16 -3.90
C HIS A 472 -21.56 -6.55 -5.37
N VAL A 473 -22.66 -7.19 -5.79
CA VAL A 473 -22.88 -7.56 -7.19
C VAL A 473 -23.84 -6.56 -7.81
N THR A 474 -23.37 -5.85 -8.83
CA THR A 474 -24.23 -5.03 -9.67
C THR A 474 -24.76 -5.86 -10.84
N LYS A 475 -26.07 -5.87 -11.00
CA LYS A 475 -26.75 -6.47 -12.16
C LYS A 475 -26.90 -5.45 -13.28
N ASP A 476 -27.20 -4.22 -12.88
CA ASP A 476 -27.42 -3.08 -13.76
C ASP A 476 -26.15 -2.22 -13.87
N GLY A 477 -25.96 -1.59 -15.02
CA GLY A 477 -24.76 -0.77 -15.30
C GLY A 477 -23.57 -1.57 -15.85
N TYR A 478 -22.63 -0.84 -16.44
CA TYR A 478 -21.43 -1.38 -17.06
C TYR A 478 -20.21 -1.09 -16.19
N GLY A 479 -19.35 -2.08 -15.99
CA GLY A 479 -18.16 -1.96 -15.14
C GLY A 479 -17.09 -2.94 -15.58
N VAL A 480 -16.10 -2.45 -16.31
CA VAL A 480 -15.01 -3.25 -16.88
C VAL A 480 -13.74 -2.42 -16.85
N ARG A 481 -12.59 -3.06 -16.59
CA ARG A 481 -11.28 -2.43 -16.73
C ARG A 481 -10.51 -3.00 -17.92
N VAL A 482 -9.69 -2.17 -18.54
CA VAL A 482 -8.79 -2.60 -19.61
C VAL A 482 -7.49 -3.13 -19.01
N SER A 483 -7.13 -4.38 -19.32
CA SER A 483 -5.90 -5.03 -18.83
C SER A 483 -4.95 -5.50 -19.94
N ASN A 484 -5.48 -5.75 -21.14
CA ASN A 484 -4.74 -6.16 -22.33
C ASN A 484 -5.47 -5.65 -23.60
N LEU A 485 -4.91 -5.95 -24.78
CA LEU A 485 -5.46 -5.52 -26.07
C LEU A 485 -6.84 -6.13 -26.38
N LEU A 486 -7.10 -7.37 -25.93
CA LEU A 486 -8.41 -8.01 -26.10
C LEU A 486 -9.50 -7.25 -25.33
N MET A 487 -9.18 -6.85 -24.10
CA MET A 487 -10.07 -6.03 -23.29
C MET A 487 -10.21 -4.62 -23.87
N TYR A 488 -9.15 -4.06 -24.45
CA TYR A 488 -9.21 -2.76 -25.12
C TYR A 488 -10.15 -2.77 -26.33
N ASP A 489 -10.06 -3.80 -27.20
CA ASP A 489 -10.98 -4.03 -28.32
C ASP A 489 -12.43 -4.17 -27.83
N SER A 490 -12.65 -5.05 -26.86
CA SER A 490 -13.99 -5.30 -26.29
C SER A 490 -14.61 -4.05 -25.69
N VAL A 491 -13.88 -3.34 -24.82
CA VAL A 491 -14.37 -2.13 -24.15
C VAL A 491 -14.58 -0.99 -25.16
N SER A 492 -13.75 -0.89 -26.21
CA SER A 492 -13.93 0.11 -27.26
C SER A 492 -15.19 -0.17 -28.08
N SER A 493 -15.45 -1.44 -28.43
CA SER A 493 -16.68 -1.85 -29.11
C SER A 493 -17.91 -1.58 -28.24
N ASP A 494 -17.82 -1.90 -26.94
CA ASP A 494 -18.90 -1.69 -25.97
C ASP A 494 -19.22 -0.19 -25.81
N LEU A 495 -18.21 0.69 -25.83
CA LEU A 495 -18.37 2.14 -25.84
C LEU A 495 -19.16 2.63 -27.06
N VAL A 496 -18.73 2.24 -28.28
CA VAL A 496 -19.38 2.66 -29.54
C VAL A 496 -20.81 2.11 -29.63
N ARG A 497 -21.07 0.94 -29.04
CA ARG A 497 -22.41 0.33 -28.94
C ARG A 497 -23.25 0.87 -27.79
N ARG A 498 -22.79 1.90 -27.07
CA ARG A 498 -23.48 2.60 -25.98
C ARG A 498 -23.77 1.75 -24.73
N TRP A 499 -23.02 0.66 -24.50
CA TRP A 499 -23.15 -0.11 -23.25
C TRP A 499 -22.77 0.69 -22.00
N VAL A 500 -21.93 1.71 -22.17
CA VAL A 500 -21.40 2.57 -21.08
C VAL A 500 -22.24 3.84 -20.86
N TYR A 501 -23.50 3.87 -21.33
CA TYR A 501 -24.38 5.02 -21.12
C TYR A 501 -24.49 5.41 -19.62
N PRO A 502 -24.39 6.70 -19.24
CA PRO A 502 -24.42 7.92 -20.07
C PRO A 502 -23.08 8.39 -20.64
N LEU A 503 -21.98 7.65 -20.41
CA LEU A 503 -20.64 7.99 -20.91
C LEU A 503 -20.51 7.58 -22.37
N THR A 504 -20.93 8.46 -23.28
CA THR A 504 -20.89 8.21 -24.71
C THR A 504 -20.17 9.34 -25.46
N PRO A 505 -19.58 9.09 -26.65
CA PRO A 505 -18.79 10.10 -27.37
C PRO A 505 -19.55 11.39 -27.69
N GLU A 506 -20.87 11.30 -27.94
CA GLU A 506 -21.71 12.45 -28.27
C GLU A 506 -22.07 13.33 -27.08
N SER A 507 -21.97 12.82 -25.85
CA SER A 507 -22.24 13.64 -24.66
C SER A 507 -21.14 14.68 -24.43
N ASN A 508 -19.98 14.53 -25.10
CA ASN A 508 -18.80 15.38 -24.97
C ASN A 508 -18.52 15.76 -23.51
N PHE A 509 -18.51 14.75 -22.63
CA PHE A 509 -18.40 14.96 -21.20
C PHE A 509 -17.09 15.69 -20.81
N THR A 510 -16.07 15.74 -21.66
CA THR A 510 -14.78 16.39 -21.33
C THR A 510 -14.73 17.92 -21.54
N ASP A 511 -15.84 18.56 -21.94
CA ASP A 511 -15.95 20.02 -22.16
C ASP A 511 -14.88 20.62 -23.07
N GLN A 512 -14.48 19.89 -24.11
CA GLN A 512 -13.52 20.39 -25.09
C GLN A 512 -14.25 21.31 -26.09
N LYS A 513 -13.87 22.60 -26.07
CA LYS A 513 -14.48 23.64 -26.91
C LYS A 513 -14.33 23.30 -28.40
N GLY A 514 -15.42 23.39 -29.15
CA GLY A 514 -15.43 23.20 -30.61
C GLY A 514 -15.55 21.75 -31.09
N ARG A 515 -15.64 20.78 -30.18
CA ARG A 515 -15.85 19.36 -30.49
C ARG A 515 -17.31 18.98 -30.31
N SER A 516 -18.11 19.11 -31.37
CA SER A 516 -19.47 18.58 -31.39
C SER A 516 -19.46 17.25 -32.14
N CYS A 517 -19.97 16.20 -31.52
CA CYS A 517 -20.11 14.89 -32.15
C CYS A 517 -21.57 14.63 -32.52
N THR A 518 -21.81 14.24 -33.77
CA THR A 518 -23.13 13.88 -34.29
C THR A 518 -23.28 12.38 -34.28
N TYR A 519 -24.37 11.89 -33.69
CA TYR A 519 -24.74 10.48 -33.67
C TYR A 519 -25.74 10.17 -34.79
N SER A 520 -25.43 9.19 -35.63
CA SER A 520 -26.24 8.72 -36.75
C SER A 520 -26.66 7.26 -36.57
N ARG A 521 -27.54 6.76 -37.45
CA ARG A 521 -27.96 5.34 -37.44
C ARG A 521 -26.76 4.41 -37.58
N HIS A 522 -26.92 3.18 -37.07
CA HIS A 522 -25.88 2.15 -37.02
C HIS A 522 -24.64 2.55 -36.18
N ASN A 523 -24.84 3.33 -35.11
CA ASN A 523 -23.77 3.75 -34.19
C ASN A 523 -22.61 4.46 -34.90
N VAL A 524 -22.94 5.36 -35.82
CA VAL A 524 -21.94 6.16 -36.55
C VAL A 524 -21.79 7.53 -35.86
N TYR A 525 -20.59 7.80 -35.37
CA TYR A 525 -20.21 9.02 -34.66
C TYR A 525 -19.31 9.87 -35.55
N ARG A 526 -19.65 11.16 -35.68
CA ARG A 526 -18.90 12.11 -36.52
C ARG A 526 -18.65 13.39 -35.75
N GLU A 527 -17.38 13.69 -35.47
CA GLU A 527 -16.99 14.98 -34.90
C GLU A 527 -17.00 16.11 -35.95
N SER A 528 -16.83 17.34 -35.48
CA SER A 528 -16.72 18.54 -36.32
C SER A 528 -15.47 18.52 -37.19
N GLY A 529 -15.56 19.08 -38.39
CA GLY A 529 -14.44 19.17 -39.33
C GLY A 529 -14.17 17.92 -40.16
N VAL A 530 -14.98 16.86 -40.03
CA VAL A 530 -14.80 15.64 -40.83
C VAL A 530 -15.19 15.87 -42.29
N SER A 531 -14.28 15.52 -43.21
CA SER A 531 -14.54 15.50 -44.65
C SER A 531 -14.66 14.06 -45.14
N LEU A 532 -15.71 13.78 -45.92
CA LEU A 532 -16.02 12.45 -46.45
C LEU A 532 -15.98 12.49 -47.98
N GLY A 533 -15.09 11.72 -48.58
CA GLY A 533 -15.00 11.54 -50.02
C GLY A 533 -16.22 10.82 -50.60
N HIS A 534 -16.44 11.03 -51.90
CA HIS A 534 -17.56 10.44 -52.62
C HIS A 534 -17.45 8.91 -52.66
N GLY A 535 -18.57 8.22 -52.45
CA GLY A 535 -18.63 6.74 -52.52
C GLY A 535 -18.19 6.02 -51.26
N SER A 536 -17.69 6.72 -50.23
CA SER A 536 -17.25 6.11 -48.97
C SER A 536 -18.43 5.69 -48.08
N GLN A 537 -18.34 4.48 -47.54
CA GLN A 537 -19.40 3.78 -46.81
C GLN A 537 -18.98 3.52 -45.37
N MET A 538 -19.85 3.94 -44.45
CA MET A 538 -19.72 3.75 -43.02
C MET A 538 -20.84 2.80 -42.61
N GLU A 539 -20.50 1.52 -42.43
CA GLU A 539 -21.50 0.46 -42.26
C GLU A 539 -22.11 0.48 -40.87
N GLU A 540 -21.32 0.16 -39.85
CA GLU A 540 -21.76 0.11 -38.46
C GLU A 540 -20.62 0.35 -37.47
N ASN A 541 -20.98 0.87 -36.29
CA ASN A 541 -20.09 1.04 -35.14
C ASN A 541 -18.79 1.78 -35.51
N VAL A 542 -18.93 2.95 -36.13
CA VAL A 542 -17.80 3.76 -36.60
C VAL A 542 -17.72 5.06 -35.81
N LEU A 543 -16.52 5.40 -35.32
CA LEU A 543 -16.25 6.71 -34.70
C LEU A 543 -15.19 7.45 -35.49
N ILE A 544 -15.49 8.69 -35.90
CA ILE A 544 -14.56 9.56 -36.64
C ILE A 544 -14.27 10.81 -35.83
N GLY A 545 -12.99 11.00 -35.48
CA GLY A 545 -12.48 12.12 -34.71
C GLY A 545 -12.43 13.44 -35.46
N PHE A 546 -12.21 14.51 -34.70
CA PHE A 546 -12.14 15.88 -35.16
C PHE A 546 -11.17 16.09 -36.32
N ASP A 547 -11.56 16.91 -37.31
CA ASP A 547 -10.72 17.36 -38.44
C ASP A 547 -10.04 16.20 -39.22
N THR A 548 -10.76 15.09 -39.35
CA THR A 548 -10.30 13.91 -40.10
C THR A 548 -10.81 13.94 -41.52
N SER A 549 -9.92 13.67 -42.48
CA SER A 549 -10.25 13.59 -43.90
C SER A 549 -10.23 12.16 -44.40
N ILE A 550 -11.33 11.72 -45.01
CA ILE A 550 -11.50 10.39 -45.59
C ILE A 550 -11.65 10.53 -47.11
N GLY A 551 -10.82 9.80 -47.86
CA GLY A 551 -10.86 9.74 -49.32
C GLY A 551 -12.12 9.10 -49.90
N ALA A 552 -12.11 8.86 -51.20
CA ALA A 552 -13.21 8.26 -51.96
C ALA A 552 -13.22 6.73 -51.88
N ASN A 553 -14.41 6.13 -51.99
CA ASN A 553 -14.65 4.68 -52.04
C ASN A 553 -14.04 3.88 -50.85
N CYS A 554 -14.01 4.46 -49.66
CA CYS A 554 -13.54 3.76 -48.45
C CYS A 554 -14.66 2.94 -47.81
N HIS A 555 -14.32 1.81 -47.20
CA HIS A 555 -15.25 0.96 -46.45
C HIS A 555 -14.79 0.86 -44.99
N ILE A 556 -15.64 1.31 -44.06
CA ILE A 556 -15.29 1.39 -42.64
C ILE A 556 -16.37 0.69 -41.80
N SER A 557 -15.97 -0.30 -41.01
CA SER A 557 -16.82 -1.09 -40.11
C SER A 557 -16.15 -1.33 -38.76
N ASN A 558 -16.92 -1.26 -37.67
CA ASN A 558 -16.49 -1.60 -36.31
C ASN A 558 -15.16 -0.95 -35.87
N SER A 559 -14.90 0.28 -36.32
CA SER A 559 -13.57 0.93 -36.22
C SER A 559 -13.65 2.31 -35.56
N VAL A 560 -12.58 2.69 -34.87
CA VAL A 560 -12.45 4.00 -34.20
C VAL A 560 -11.28 4.75 -34.83
N ILE A 561 -11.55 5.97 -35.29
CA ILE A 561 -10.57 6.84 -35.95
C ILE A 561 -10.33 8.09 -35.11
N GLY A 562 -9.05 8.33 -34.84
CA GLY A 562 -8.52 9.45 -34.07
C GLY A 562 -8.71 10.81 -34.74
N ASN A 563 -8.18 11.83 -34.08
CA ASN A 563 -8.28 13.20 -34.56
C ASN A 563 -7.18 13.54 -35.57
N ASN A 564 -7.46 14.47 -36.47
CA ASN A 564 -6.53 14.99 -37.48
C ASN A 564 -5.92 13.89 -38.36
N CYS A 565 -6.70 12.86 -38.69
CA CYS A 565 -6.22 11.76 -39.54
C CYS A 565 -6.45 12.06 -41.01
N THR A 566 -5.62 11.48 -41.87
CA THR A 566 -5.80 11.53 -43.33
C THR A 566 -5.85 10.11 -43.86
N ILE A 567 -7.00 9.70 -44.38
CA ILE A 567 -7.23 8.39 -44.97
C ILE A 567 -7.35 8.58 -46.49
N GLY A 568 -6.52 7.87 -47.26
CA GLY A 568 -6.52 7.89 -48.71
C GLY A 568 -7.78 7.28 -49.35
N ASP A 569 -7.70 7.02 -50.65
CA ASP A 569 -8.81 6.47 -51.44
C ASP A 569 -8.79 4.93 -51.42
N ASN A 570 -9.95 4.29 -51.61
CA ASN A 570 -10.11 2.82 -51.65
C ASN A 570 -9.58 2.08 -50.40
N VAL A 571 -9.71 2.69 -49.21
CA VAL A 571 -9.22 2.09 -47.95
C VAL A 571 -10.30 1.24 -47.30
N ILE A 572 -9.92 0.07 -46.79
CA ILE A 572 -10.79 -0.84 -46.03
C ILE A 572 -10.32 -0.89 -44.58
N LEU A 573 -11.20 -0.52 -43.65
CA LEU A 573 -10.97 -0.55 -42.20
C LEU A 573 -12.01 -1.44 -41.53
N ASP A 574 -11.59 -2.56 -40.97
CA ASP A 574 -12.45 -3.46 -40.21
C ASP A 574 -11.87 -3.77 -38.84
N HIS A 575 -12.62 -3.51 -37.77
CA HIS A 575 -12.14 -3.68 -36.39
C HIS A 575 -10.79 -2.98 -36.12
N ALA A 576 -10.59 -1.79 -36.70
CA ALA A 576 -9.33 -1.05 -36.61
C ALA A 576 -9.43 0.12 -35.62
N TYR A 577 -8.38 0.30 -34.82
CA TYR A 577 -8.25 1.40 -33.86
C TYR A 577 -7.11 2.33 -34.29
N ILE A 578 -7.46 3.42 -34.95
CA ILE A 578 -6.51 4.41 -35.47
C ILE A 578 -6.47 5.58 -34.49
N TRP A 579 -5.30 5.94 -33.97
CA TRP A 579 -5.15 7.07 -33.05
C TRP A 579 -4.90 8.38 -33.81
N ASN A 580 -4.40 9.42 -33.14
CA ASN A 580 -4.40 10.78 -33.67
C ASN A 580 -3.25 11.04 -34.65
N ASN A 581 -3.48 11.92 -35.62
CA ASN A 581 -2.50 12.38 -36.60
C ASN A 581 -1.92 11.24 -37.47
N VAL A 582 -2.71 10.21 -37.73
CA VAL A 582 -2.32 9.08 -38.58
C VAL A 582 -2.58 9.41 -40.05
N LYS A 583 -1.67 9.00 -40.93
CA LYS A 583 -1.84 9.11 -42.39
C LYS A 583 -1.85 7.71 -42.99
N ILE A 584 -2.89 7.37 -43.72
CA ILE A 584 -3.05 6.08 -44.40
C ILE A 584 -3.08 6.36 -45.90
N ALA A 585 -2.19 5.73 -46.67
CA ALA A 585 -2.17 5.84 -48.12
C ALA A 585 -3.43 5.22 -48.78
N SER A 586 -3.61 5.48 -50.07
CA SER A 586 -4.67 4.85 -50.86
C SER A 586 -4.42 3.34 -51.04
N ASP A 587 -5.48 2.59 -51.27
CA ASP A 587 -5.45 1.13 -51.54
C ASP A 587 -4.91 0.29 -50.37
N VAL A 588 -5.13 0.75 -49.13
CA VAL A 588 -4.69 0.07 -47.90
C VAL A 588 -5.85 -0.70 -47.25
N THR A 589 -5.57 -1.89 -46.72
CA THR A 589 -6.51 -2.68 -45.91
C THR A 589 -5.95 -2.88 -44.51
N ILE A 590 -6.71 -2.49 -43.49
CA ILE A 590 -6.35 -2.66 -42.08
C ILE A 590 -7.46 -3.43 -41.38
N THR A 591 -7.12 -4.58 -40.80
CA THR A 591 -8.05 -5.44 -40.08
C THR A 591 -7.55 -5.75 -38.67
N GLN A 592 -8.41 -5.62 -37.65
CA GLN A 592 -8.10 -6.02 -36.26
C GLN A 592 -6.76 -5.48 -35.74
N SER A 593 -6.44 -4.22 -36.04
CA SER A 593 -5.13 -3.63 -35.79
C SER A 593 -5.24 -2.29 -35.06
N VAL A 594 -4.21 -1.98 -34.25
CA VAL A 594 -4.09 -0.70 -33.55
C VAL A 594 -2.96 0.11 -34.20
N VAL A 595 -3.27 1.31 -34.69
CA VAL A 595 -2.30 2.23 -35.29
C VAL A 595 -2.12 3.43 -34.36
N CYS A 596 -0.94 3.54 -33.76
CA CYS A 596 -0.64 4.57 -32.76
C CYS A 596 -0.49 5.99 -33.36
N ASP A 597 -0.35 6.99 -32.49
CA ASP A 597 -0.28 8.40 -32.89
C ASP A 597 0.88 8.68 -33.85
N ARG A 598 0.63 9.52 -34.86
CA ARG A 598 1.63 10.02 -35.85
C ARG A 598 2.30 8.94 -36.71
N VAL A 599 1.64 7.79 -36.88
CA VAL A 599 2.09 6.76 -37.81
C VAL A 599 1.66 7.09 -39.24
N VAL A 600 2.50 6.75 -40.20
CA VAL A 600 2.20 6.79 -41.63
C VAL A 600 2.21 5.36 -42.15
N VAL A 601 1.11 4.94 -42.77
CA VAL A 601 0.87 3.59 -43.31
C VAL A 601 0.86 3.63 -44.83
#